data_AF-A0A6P2B5V7-F1
#
_entry.id   AF-A0A6P2B5V7-F1
#
_cell.length_a   1.000
_cell.length_b   1.000
_cell.length_c   1.000
_cell.angle_alpha   90.00
_cell.angle_beta   90.00
_cell.angle_gamma   90.00
#
_symmetry.space_group_name_H-M   'P 1'
#
loop_
_entity.id
_entity.type
_entity.pdbx_description
1 polymer ?
#
loop_
_entity_poly.entity_id
_entity_poly.type
_entity_poly.pdbx_seq_one_letter_code
_entity_poly.pdbx_strand_id
1 'polypeptide(L)'
;MYTVNELLFPRYVIPSLRNLRGAAWAELVDRVWALDECHAESLAFMLMMIRLNGCMSCETDSFRAMRGCATCAQQMLRRYKGTDDDLLALFERALDDIRRHAAQSPDFHITGG
;
A
#
# COMPACT_ATOMS: atom_id res chain seq x y z
N MET A 1 -18.73 -17.94 4.35
CA MET A 1 -18.37 -16.66 3.73
C MET A 1 -16.87 -16.69 3.49
N TYR A 2 -16.43 -16.95 2.25
CA TYR A 2 -15.01 -16.97 1.91
C TYR A 2 -14.51 -15.52 1.82
N THR A 3 -13.45 -15.21 2.55
CA THR A 3 -12.79 -13.90 2.49
C THR A 3 -12.00 -13.79 1.18
N VAL A 4 -12.11 -12.64 0.50
CA VAL A 4 -11.28 -12.35 -0.68
C VAL A 4 -9.89 -11.99 -0.19
N ASN A 5 -8.93 -12.86 -0.48
CA ASN A 5 -7.54 -12.70 -0.10
C ASN A 5 -6.70 -12.71 -1.37
N GLU A 6 -5.94 -11.65 -1.57
CA GLU A 6 -4.95 -11.57 -2.63
C GLU A 6 -3.56 -11.88 -2.09
N LEU A 7 -2.68 -12.33 -2.98
CA LEU A 7 -1.28 -12.61 -2.65
C LEU A 7 -0.54 -11.33 -2.22
N LEU A 8 -0.91 -10.18 -2.78
CA LEU A 8 -0.34 -8.86 -2.50
C LEU A 8 -1.42 -7.86 -2.08
N PHE A 9 -1.00 -6.71 -1.56
CA PHE A 9 -1.92 -5.66 -1.13
C PHE A 9 -2.77 -5.17 -2.33
N PRO A 10 -4.10 -5.29 -2.28
CA PRO A 10 -4.96 -4.88 -3.40
C PRO A 10 -5.19 -3.38 -3.44
N ARG A 11 -5.22 -2.79 -4.64
CA ARG A 11 -5.56 -1.37 -4.84
C ARG A 11 -6.93 -1.00 -4.26
N TYR A 12 -7.94 -1.86 -4.36
CA TYR A 12 -9.29 -1.57 -3.86
C TYR A 12 -9.35 -1.37 -2.33
N VAL A 13 -8.31 -1.76 -1.60
CA VAL A 13 -8.25 -1.59 -0.14
C VAL A 13 -7.89 -0.16 0.27
N ILE A 14 -7.18 0.59 -0.59
CA ILE A 14 -6.69 1.96 -0.34
C ILE A 14 -7.75 2.87 0.30
N PRO A 15 -8.96 3.06 -0.25
CA PRO A 15 -9.94 3.99 0.31
C PRO A 15 -10.39 3.63 1.74
N SER A 16 -10.32 2.35 2.11
CA SER A 16 -10.67 1.90 3.47
C SER A 16 -9.67 2.34 4.55
N LEU A 17 -8.49 2.81 4.14
CA LEU A 17 -7.40 3.23 5.03
C LEU A 17 -7.46 4.72 5.40
N ARG A 18 -8.27 5.50 4.67
CA ARG A 18 -8.31 6.97 4.75
C ARG A 18 -8.47 7.50 6.17
N ASN A 19 -9.44 6.97 6.90
CA ASN A 19 -9.86 7.50 8.21
C ASN A 19 -9.17 6.82 9.40
N LEU A 20 -8.04 6.13 9.19
CA LEU A 20 -7.35 5.38 10.24
C LEU A 20 -6.25 6.18 10.97
N ARG A 21 -5.86 7.33 10.41
CA ARG A 21 -4.75 8.18 10.86
C ARG A 21 -5.15 9.66 10.70
N GLY A 22 -4.22 10.58 10.91
CA GLY A 22 -4.44 12.02 10.84
C GLY A 22 -4.59 12.56 9.41
N ALA A 23 -4.68 13.88 9.30
CA ALA A 23 -5.02 14.57 8.06
C ALA A 23 -4.01 14.32 6.93
N ALA A 24 -2.71 14.37 7.22
CA ALA A 24 -1.66 14.14 6.23
C ALA A 24 -1.76 12.74 5.58
N TRP A 25 -2.13 11.73 6.37
CA TRP A 25 -2.38 10.39 5.84
C TRP A 25 -3.64 10.34 4.97
N ALA A 26 -4.74 10.97 5.41
CA ALA A 26 -5.97 11.01 4.63
C ALA A 26 -5.76 11.69 3.27
N GLU A 27 -4.99 12.79 3.24
CA GLU A 27 -4.62 13.50 2.01
C GLU A 27 -3.79 12.60 1.07
N LEU A 28 -2.82 11.85 1.59
CA LEU A 28 -2.06 10.89 0.81
C LEU A 28 -2.97 9.82 0.20
N VAL A 29 -3.88 9.24 0.99
CA VAL A 29 -4.83 8.21 0.53
C VAL A 29 -5.73 8.75 -0.57
N ASP A 30 -6.29 9.95 -0.39
CA ASP A 30 -7.15 10.59 -1.39
C ASP A 30 -6.39 10.87 -2.69
N ARG A 31 -5.14 11.35 -2.59
CA ARG A 31 -4.26 11.61 -3.73
C ARG A 31 -3.99 10.34 -4.53
N VAL A 32 -3.50 9.26 -3.89
CA VAL A 32 -3.15 8.02 -4.62
C VAL A 32 -4.35 7.27 -5.16
N TRP A 33 -5.51 7.40 -4.53
CA TRP A 33 -6.75 6.80 -5.02
C TRP A 33 -7.27 7.47 -6.29
N ALA A 34 -7.05 8.79 -6.43
CA ALA A 34 -7.44 9.55 -7.63
C ALA A 34 -6.54 9.30 -8.85
N LEU A 35 -5.34 8.74 -8.65
CA LEU A 35 -4.36 8.47 -9.71
C LEU A 35 -4.64 7.13 -10.39
N ASP A 36 -4.16 6.97 -11.63
CA ASP A 36 -4.25 5.69 -12.35
C ASP A 36 -3.55 4.54 -11.61
N GLU A 37 -3.97 3.31 -11.88
CA GLU A 37 -3.41 2.10 -11.25
C GLU A 37 -1.91 1.96 -11.48
N CYS A 38 -1.43 2.27 -12.69
CA CYS A 38 -0.02 2.20 -13.07
C CYS A 38 0.77 3.49 -12.76
N HIS A 39 0.18 4.46 -12.06
CA HIS A 39 0.88 5.67 -11.66
C HIS A 39 1.94 5.36 -10.59
N ALA A 40 3.10 5.98 -10.67
CA ALA A 40 4.24 5.73 -9.78
C ALA A 40 3.83 5.84 -8.30
N GLU A 41 3.07 6.87 -7.93
CA GLU A 41 2.55 7.03 -6.56
C GLU A 41 1.54 5.94 -6.14
N SER A 42 0.67 5.49 -7.04
CA SER A 42 -0.26 4.38 -6.78
C SER A 42 0.51 3.09 -6.49
N LEU A 43 1.50 2.78 -7.34
CA LEU A 43 2.37 1.62 -7.19
C LEU A 43 3.21 1.73 -5.91
N ALA A 44 3.73 2.92 -5.60
CA ALA A 44 4.51 3.18 -4.39
C ALA A 44 3.69 2.96 -3.12
N PHE A 45 2.44 3.42 -3.09
CA PHE A 45 1.55 3.18 -1.96
C PHE A 45 1.28 1.69 -1.76
N MET A 46 1.01 0.95 -2.84
CA MET A 46 0.84 -0.50 -2.77
C MET A 46 2.11 -1.20 -2.27
N LEU A 47 3.29 -0.82 -2.78
CA LEU A 47 4.58 -1.35 -2.36
C LEU A 47 4.86 -1.07 -0.88
N MET A 48 4.59 0.15 -0.42
CA MET A 48 4.69 0.53 0.99
C MET A 48 3.82 -0.39 1.86
N MET A 49 2.55 -0.60 1.48
CA MET A 49 1.64 -1.45 2.24
C MET A 49 2.04 -2.93 2.20
N ILE A 50 2.56 -3.43 1.08
CA ILE A 50 3.11 -4.80 0.97
C ILE A 50 4.22 -5.02 2.00
N ARG A 51 5.14 -4.06 2.10
CA ARG A 51 6.26 -4.10 3.06
C ARG A 51 5.78 -3.94 4.50
N LEU A 52 4.89 -2.99 4.75
CA LEU A 52 4.36 -2.72 6.09
C LEU A 52 3.55 -3.90 6.64
N ASN A 53 2.72 -4.53 5.81
CA ASN A 53 1.87 -5.66 6.21
C ASN A 53 2.65 -6.98 6.27
N GLY A 54 3.84 -7.05 5.67
CA GLY A 54 4.58 -8.29 5.49
C GLY A 54 3.86 -9.26 4.55
N CYS A 55 3.26 -8.75 3.47
CA CYS A 55 2.48 -9.58 2.52
C CYS A 55 3.31 -10.71 1.90
N MET A 56 4.62 -10.50 1.67
CA MET A 56 5.50 -11.51 1.08
C MET A 56 5.69 -12.77 1.94
N SER A 57 5.45 -12.68 3.25
CA SER A 57 5.45 -13.83 4.18
C SER A 57 4.04 -14.31 4.53
N CYS A 58 3.01 -13.81 3.82
CA CYS A 58 1.62 -14.19 4.08
C CYS A 58 1.27 -15.47 3.33
N GLU A 59 1.40 -16.61 4.01
CA GLU A 59 0.97 -17.90 3.45
C GLU A 59 -0.57 -17.97 3.40
N THR A 60 -1.11 -18.66 2.39
CA THR A 60 -2.57 -18.78 2.16
C THR A 60 -3.32 -19.43 3.33
N ASP A 61 -2.64 -20.25 4.13
CA ASP A 61 -3.17 -20.88 5.35
C ASP A 61 -2.81 -20.09 6.63
N SER A 62 -2.25 -18.89 6.49
CA SER A 62 -2.01 -18.03 7.63
C SER A 62 -3.32 -17.41 8.12
N PHE A 63 -3.42 -17.23 9.44
CA PHE A 63 -4.53 -16.51 10.07
C PHE A 63 -4.73 -15.09 9.51
N ARG A 64 -3.69 -14.50 8.91
CA ARG A 64 -3.75 -13.20 8.22
C ARG A 64 -4.47 -13.32 6.88
N ALA A 65 -4.13 -14.33 6.07
CA ALA A 65 -4.81 -14.61 4.82
C ALA A 65 -6.30 -14.81 5.10
N MET A 66 -6.70 -15.70 6.01
CA MET A 66 -8.12 -16.00 6.28
C MET A 66 -8.99 -14.77 6.66
N ARG A 67 -8.41 -13.65 7.11
CA ARG A 67 -9.11 -12.48 7.65
C ARG A 67 -9.42 -11.38 6.61
N GLY A 68 -8.87 -11.45 5.39
CA GLY A 68 -9.05 -10.40 4.38
C GLY A 68 -7.93 -9.35 4.38
N CYS A 69 -7.42 -9.01 3.19
CA CYS A 69 -6.35 -8.01 3.03
C CYS A 69 -6.72 -6.63 3.60
N ALA A 70 -8.00 -6.24 3.48
CA ALA A 70 -8.50 -5.00 4.08
C ALA A 70 -8.37 -4.99 5.61
N THR A 71 -8.84 -6.05 6.28
CA THR A 71 -8.75 -6.17 7.74
C THR A 71 -7.29 -6.22 8.20
N CYS A 72 -6.43 -6.93 7.45
CA CYS A 72 -5.00 -7.00 7.75
C CYS A 72 -4.36 -5.61 7.68
N ALA A 73 -4.57 -4.87 6.59
CA ALA A 73 -4.03 -3.52 6.40
C ALA A 73 -4.53 -2.53 7.47
N GLN A 74 -5.84 -2.56 7.76
CA GLN A 74 -6.43 -1.71 8.79
C GLN A 74 -5.83 -2.01 10.18
N GLN A 75 -5.67 -3.30 10.51
CA GLN A 75 -5.09 -3.72 11.79
C GLN A 75 -3.61 -3.31 11.90
N MET A 76 -2.84 -3.40 10.82
CA MET A 76 -1.45 -2.98 10.79
C MET A 76 -1.30 -1.48 11.01
N LEU A 77 -2.08 -0.65 10.33
CA LEU A 77 -2.05 0.80 10.52
C LEU A 77 -2.48 1.22 11.93
N ARG A 78 -3.50 0.57 12.50
CA ARG A 78 -3.93 0.82 13.90
C ARG A 78 -2.87 0.44 14.94
N ARG A 79 -2.02 -0.54 14.63
CA ARG A 79 -0.94 -1.01 15.52
C ARG A 79 0.39 -0.31 15.27
N TYR A 80 0.50 0.47 14.20
CA TYR A 80 1.71 1.19 13.84
C TYR A 80 1.99 2.27 14.89
N LYS A 81 3.16 2.18 15.55
CA LYS A 81 3.55 3.06 16.65
C LYS A 81 4.18 4.38 16.21
N GLY A 82 4.58 4.48 14.94
CA GLY A 82 5.17 5.71 14.39
C GLY A 82 4.13 6.79 14.11
N THR A 83 4.60 7.97 13.76
CA THR A 83 3.78 9.13 13.39
C THR A 83 3.23 9.00 11.97
N ASP A 84 2.38 9.93 11.57
CA ASP A 84 1.96 10.02 10.16
C ASP A 84 3.15 10.41 9.28
N ASP A 85 4.05 11.27 9.75
CA ASP A 85 5.28 11.62 9.03
C ASP A 85 6.18 10.40 8.79
N ASP A 86 6.25 9.47 9.75
CA ASP A 86 6.98 8.21 9.55
C ASP A 86 6.35 7.37 8.42
N LEU A 87 5.01 7.33 8.33
CA LEU A 87 4.30 6.65 7.24
C LEU A 87 4.54 7.35 5.89
N LEU A 88 4.51 8.68 5.86
CA LEU A 88 4.82 9.45 4.66
C LEU A 88 6.28 9.22 4.23
N ALA A 89 7.22 9.12 5.16
CA ALA A 89 8.60 8.78 4.85
C ALA A 89 8.75 7.35 4.30
N LEU A 90 7.95 6.39 4.78
CA LEU A 90 7.89 5.05 4.20
C LEU A 90 7.32 5.05 2.78
N PHE A 91 6.32 5.91 2.52
CA PHE A 91 5.78 6.13 1.19
C PHE A 91 6.83 6.71 0.23
N GLU A 92 7.54 7.77 0.62
CA GLU A 92 8.58 8.39 -0.22
C GLU A 92 9.70 7.40 -0.56
N ARG A 93 10.14 6.57 0.40
CA ARG A 93 11.12 5.50 0.13
C ARG A 93 10.61 4.48 -0.89
N ALA A 94 9.32 4.12 -0.81
CA ALA A 94 8.72 3.22 -1.80
C ALA A 94 8.60 3.88 -3.17
N LEU A 95 8.32 5.19 -3.22
CA LEU A 95 8.25 5.96 -4.46
C LEU A 95 9.61 6.05 -5.14
N ASP A 96 10.68 6.29 -4.39
CA ASP A 96 12.06 6.27 -4.91
C ASP A 96 12.42 4.91 -5.51
N ASP A 97 12.00 3.81 -4.89
CA ASP A 97 12.22 2.47 -5.42
C ASP A 97 11.44 2.22 -6.72
N ILE A 98 10.18 2.68 -6.81
CA ILE A 98 9.38 2.58 -8.04
C ILE A 98 10.00 3.41 -9.17
N ARG A 99 10.39 4.66 -8.89
CA ARG A 99 11.06 5.53 -9.87
C ARG A 99 12.38 4.93 -10.36
N ARG A 100 13.19 4.38 -9.45
CA ARG A 100 14.43 3.70 -9.82
C ARG A 100 14.17 2.49 -10.71
N HIS A 101 13.14 1.71 -10.41
CA HIS A 101 12.74 0.57 -11.24
C HIS A 101 12.26 0.99 -12.63
N ALA A 102 11.40 2.02 -12.71
CA ALA A 102 10.91 2.58 -13.96
C ALA A 102 12.05 3.09 -14.85
N ALA A 103 13.05 3.76 -14.27
CA ALA A 103 14.23 4.23 -14.99
C ALA A 103 15.11 3.08 -15.54
N GLN A 104 15.12 1.93 -14.87
CA GLN A 104 15.89 0.75 -15.27
C GLN A 104 15.14 -0.18 -16.23
N SER A 105 13.81 -0.06 -16.29
CA SER A 105 12.93 -1.01 -16.98
C SER A 105 11.90 -0.25 -17.83
N PRO A 106 12.32 0.35 -18.96
CA PRO A 106 11.45 1.20 -19.79
C PRO A 106 10.30 0.44 -20.46
N ASP A 107 10.33 -0.89 -20.45
CA ASP A 107 9.28 -1.74 -21.00
C ASP A 107 7.99 -1.71 -20.16
N PHE A 108 8.06 -1.32 -18.88
CA PHE A 108 6.88 -1.15 -18.04
C PHE A 108 6.33 0.27 -18.18
N HIS A 109 5.08 0.39 -18.64
CA HIS A 109 4.38 1.68 -18.73
C HIS A 109 3.96 2.17 -17.34
N ILE A 110 4.89 2.79 -16.62
CA ILE A 110 4.67 3.47 -15.35
C ILE A 110 4.45 4.95 -15.63
N THR A 111 3.30 5.49 -15.24
CA THR A 111 2.97 6.91 -15.45
C THR A 111 3.45 7.77 -14.27
N GLY A 112 3.84 9.02 -14.51
CA GLY A 112 4.27 9.97 -13.46
C GLY A 112 5.64 9.68 -12.83
N GLY A 113 6.51 8.97 -13.55
CA GLY A 113 7.91 8.69 -13.20
C GLY A 113 8.84 9.88 -13.36
#